data_AF-A0A2A4YJD4-F1
#
_entry.id   AF-A0A2A4YJD4-F1
#
_cell.length_a   1.000
_cell.length_b   1.000
_cell.length_c   1.000
_cell.angle_alpha   90.00
_cell.angle_beta   90.00
_cell.angle_gamma   90.00
#
_symmetry.space_group_name_H-M   'P 1'
#
loop_
_entity.id
_entity.type
_entity.pdbx_description
1 polymer ?
#
loop_
_entity_poly.entity_id
_entity_poly.type
_entity_poly.pdbx_seq_one_letter_code
_entity_poly.pdbx_strand_id
1 'polypeptide(L)'
;MGNNELLDNGFLLLKEDVSMNSPVGVLNYEFYNSINELKELLNEQKDELQCVVSSDNTPINTLAFGEAQCPALSDYADGIDTLEFLTVESKRNLGIKNNIL
;
A
#
# COMPACT_ATOMS: atom_id res chain seq x y z
N MET A 1 9.32 -23.07 17.66
CA MET A 1 8.13 -22.90 16.80
C MET A 1 7.04 -22.26 17.65
N GLY A 2 6.71 -21.00 17.39
CA GLY A 2 5.81 -20.20 18.24
C GLY A 2 4.34 -20.59 18.06
N ASN A 3 3.58 -20.46 19.15
CA ASN A 3 2.14 -20.75 19.26
C ASN A 3 1.29 -19.69 18.54
N ASN A 4 1.38 -19.61 17.22
CA ASN A 4 0.43 -18.83 16.44
C ASN A 4 -0.63 -19.79 15.90
N GLU A 5 -1.88 -19.60 16.28
CA GLU A 5 -3.00 -20.30 15.68
C GLU A 5 -3.10 -19.87 14.21
N LEU A 6 -3.05 -20.85 13.31
CA LEU A 6 -3.16 -20.64 11.87
C LEU A 6 -4.50 -21.22 11.42
N LEU A 7 -5.27 -20.44 10.66
CA LEU A 7 -6.51 -20.93 10.05
C LEU A 7 -6.21 -21.27 8.59
N ASP A 8 -6.58 -22.47 8.15
CA ASP A 8 -6.32 -22.96 6.81
C ASP A 8 -7.63 -23.37 6.13
N ASN A 9 -7.86 -22.88 4.91
CA ASN A 9 -9.01 -23.25 4.08
C ASN A 9 -8.63 -24.09 2.85
N GLY A 10 -7.38 -24.56 2.76
CA GLY A 10 -6.81 -25.37 1.68
C GLY A 10 -6.25 -24.56 0.50
N PHE A 11 -6.46 -23.24 0.47
CA PHE A 11 -5.97 -22.33 -0.58
C PHE A 11 -5.27 -21.09 -0.02
N LEU A 12 -5.58 -20.70 1.20
CA LEU A 12 -5.08 -19.51 1.89
C LEU A 12 -4.88 -19.83 3.37
N LEU A 13 -3.73 -19.44 3.90
CA LEU A 13 -3.43 -19.49 5.33
C LEU A 13 -3.70 -18.12 5.96
N LEU A 14 -4.57 -18.04 6.96
CA LEU A 14 -4.74 -16.84 7.76
C LEU A 14 -3.81 -16.92 8.98
N LYS A 15 -3.12 -15.81 9.24
CA LYS A 15 -2.19 -15.67 10.36
C LYS A 15 -2.48 -14.36 11.07
N GLU A 16 -2.70 -14.42 12.38
CA GLU A 16 -2.76 -13.20 13.19
C GLU A 16 -1.35 -12.63 13.34
N ASP A 17 -1.06 -11.53 12.64
CA ASP A 17 0.25 -10.89 12.56
C ASP A 17 0.09 -9.45 12.07
N VAL A 18 0.75 -8.50 12.73
CA VAL A 18 0.71 -7.07 12.40
C VAL A 18 1.67 -6.68 11.27
N SER A 19 2.46 -7.63 10.76
CA SER A 19 3.42 -7.39 9.69
C SER A 19 2.72 -7.10 8.36
N MET A 20 3.08 -5.99 7.69
CA MET A 20 2.53 -5.63 6.37
C MET A 20 2.86 -6.62 5.26
N ASN A 21 3.98 -7.34 5.38
CA ASN A 21 4.40 -8.32 4.40
C ASN A 21 3.94 -9.71 4.81
N SER A 22 3.20 -10.39 3.95
CA SER A 22 2.84 -11.79 4.13
C SER A 22 3.64 -12.70 3.18
N PRO A 23 4.02 -13.91 3.61
CA PRO A 23 4.53 -14.93 2.69
C PRO A 23 3.51 -15.29 1.61
N VAL A 24 3.99 -15.87 0.50
CA VAL A 24 3.11 -16.38 -0.57
C VAL A 24 2.11 -17.40 0.01
N GLY A 25 0.82 -17.21 -0.28
CA GLY A 25 -0.25 -18.08 0.20
C GLY A 25 -0.70 -17.81 1.64
N VAL A 26 -0.19 -16.75 2.27
CA VAL A 26 -0.57 -16.32 3.62
C VAL A 26 -1.22 -14.94 3.56
N LEU A 27 -2.29 -14.74 4.33
CA LEU A 27 -2.89 -13.45 4.61
C LEU A 27 -2.73 -13.15 6.09
N ASN A 28 -2.00 -12.07 6.39
CA ASN A 28 -1.91 -11.56 7.75
C ASN A 28 -3.18 -10.78 8.07
N TYR A 29 -3.67 -10.91 9.30
CA TYR A 29 -4.79 -10.12 9.81
C TYR A 29 -4.54 -9.69 11.25
N GLU A 30 -5.24 -8.64 11.67
CA GLU A 30 -5.27 -8.18 13.06
C GLU A 30 -6.67 -7.64 13.39
N PHE A 31 -6.96 -7.52 14.68
CA PHE A 31 -8.21 -6.95 15.17
C PHE A 31 -8.00 -5.49 15.60
N TYR A 32 -8.98 -4.64 15.31
CA TYR A 32 -9.03 -3.26 15.78
C TYR A 32 -10.33 -3.03 16.59
N ASN A 33 -10.30 -2.12 17.56
CA ASN A 33 -11.46 -1.87 18.43
C ASN A 33 -12.38 -0.79 17.90
N SER A 34 -11.88 0.09 17.03
CA SER A 34 -12.69 1.14 16.41
C SER A 34 -12.17 1.56 15.04
N ILE A 35 -13.06 2.10 14.22
CA ILE A 35 -12.70 2.63 12.89
C ILE A 35 -11.77 3.85 12.98
N ASN A 36 -11.82 4.60 14.08
CA ASN A 36 -10.96 5.75 14.30
C ASN A 36 -9.52 5.32 14.57
N GLU A 37 -9.33 4.30 15.41
CA GLU A 37 -8.03 3.67 15.67
C GLU A 37 -7.42 3.12 14.38
N LEU A 38 -8.20 2.39 13.59
CA LEU A 38 -7.74 1.89 12.28
C LEU A 38 -7.32 3.04 11.34
N LYS A 39 -8.09 4.13 11.33
CA LYS A 39 -7.78 5.29 10.50
C LYS A 39 -6.48 5.97 10.94
N GLU A 40 -6.20 6.06 12.23
CA GLU A 40 -4.94 6.61 12.75
C GLU A 40 -3.77 5.72 12.33
N LEU A 41 -3.88 4.40 12.55
CA LEU A 41 -2.86 3.42 12.17
C LEU A 41 -2.51 3.49 10.67
N LEU A 42 -3.52 3.49 9.79
CA LEU A 42 -3.31 3.56 8.35
C LEU A 42 -2.69 4.88 7.90
N ASN A 43 -2.93 5.99 8.62
CA ASN A 43 -2.28 7.27 8.33
C ASN A 43 -0.82 7.28 8.76
N GLU A 44 -0.49 6.66 9.90
CA GLU A 44 0.90 6.52 10.36
C GLU A 44 1.74 5.67 9.41
N GLN A 45 1.13 4.66 8.80
CA GLN A 45 1.79 3.73 7.87
C GLN A 45 1.60 4.10 6.39
N LYS A 46 1.09 5.30 6.09
CA LYS A 46 0.67 5.68 4.73
C LYS A 46 1.80 5.53 3.70
N ASP A 47 3.04 5.81 4.07
CA ASP A 47 4.18 5.73 3.16
C ASP A 47 4.58 4.28 2.82
N GLU A 48 4.09 3.30 3.59
CA GLU A 48 4.29 1.87 3.34
C GLU A 48 3.10 1.22 2.61
N LEU A 49 2.00 1.95 2.45
CA LEU A 49 0.74 1.46 1.89
C LEU A 49 0.49 2.01 0.48
N GLN A 50 0.22 1.12 -0.46
CA GLN A 50 -0.15 1.52 -1.82
C GLN A 50 -1.63 1.90 -1.94
N CYS A 51 -2.50 1.14 -1.29
CA CYS A 51 -3.93 1.41 -1.29
C CYS A 51 -4.63 0.70 -0.13
N VAL A 52 -5.87 1.11 0.13
CA VAL A 52 -6.78 0.45 1.08
C VAL A 52 -8.05 0.08 0.32
N VAL A 53 -8.53 -1.15 0.47
CA VAL A 53 -9.73 -1.65 -0.21
C VAL A 53 -10.82 -1.92 0.82
N SER A 54 -12.03 -1.44 0.57
CA SER A 54 -13.19 -1.66 1.46
C SER A 54 -14.50 -1.56 0.68
N SER A 55 -15.59 -2.07 1.25
CA SER A 55 -16.93 -1.63 0.88
C SER A 55 -17.16 -0.17 1.29
N ASP A 56 -18.04 0.55 0.58
CA ASP A 56 -18.33 2.00 0.68
C ASP A 56 -18.89 2.52 2.02
N ASN A 57 -18.59 1.87 3.14
CA ASN A 57 -19.12 2.18 4.46
C ASN A 57 -18.01 2.43 5.49
N THR A 58 -17.04 3.28 5.14
CA THR A 58 -15.94 3.68 6.03
C THR A 58 -15.55 5.16 5.82
N PRO A 59 -15.16 5.89 6.88
CA PRO A 59 -14.64 7.27 6.77
C PRO A 59 -13.17 7.34 6.30
N ILE A 60 -12.64 6.23 5.77
CA ILE A 60 -11.27 6.08 5.26
C ILE A 60 -11.32 6.18 3.73
N ASN A 61 -10.30 6.78 3.11
CA ASN A 61 -10.19 6.78 1.65
C ASN A 61 -9.84 5.38 1.16
N THR A 62 -10.72 4.76 0.38
CA THR A 62 -10.58 3.37 -0.05
C THR A 62 -11.00 3.17 -1.49
N LEU A 63 -10.39 2.17 -2.14
CA LEU A 63 -10.85 1.64 -3.41
C LEU A 63 -11.99 0.64 -3.19
N ALA A 64 -12.87 0.51 -4.18
CA ALA A 64 -13.91 -0.51 -4.17
C ALA A 64 -13.31 -1.91 -4.42
N PHE A 65 -14.04 -2.96 -4.03
CA PHE A 65 -13.61 -4.33 -4.29
C PHE A 65 -13.40 -4.59 -5.79
N GLY A 66 -12.24 -5.18 -6.13
CA GLY A 66 -11.85 -5.48 -7.50
C GLY A 66 -11.08 -4.34 -8.21
N GLU A 67 -11.22 -3.10 -7.76
CA GLU A 67 -10.60 -1.93 -8.40
C GLU A 67 -9.07 -1.98 -8.37
N ALA A 68 -8.49 -2.42 -7.25
CA ALA A 68 -7.04 -2.56 -7.09
C ALA A 68 -6.37 -3.52 -8.09
N GLN A 69 -7.13 -4.35 -8.81
CA GLN A 69 -6.60 -5.23 -9.85
C GLN A 69 -6.46 -4.53 -11.22
N CYS A 70 -6.96 -3.31 -11.35
CA CYS A 70 -6.95 -2.52 -12.58
C CYS A 70 -6.30 -1.13 -12.36
N PRO A 71 -5.07 -1.05 -11.83
CA PRO A 71 -4.43 0.23 -11.53
C PRO A 71 -4.18 1.06 -12.80
N ALA A 72 -4.42 2.36 -12.70
CA ALA A 72 -4.04 3.34 -13.71
C ALA A 72 -2.54 3.62 -13.65
N LEU A 73 -2.00 4.22 -14.73
CA LEU A 73 -0.57 4.55 -14.81
C LEU A 73 -0.12 5.47 -13.65
N SER A 74 -0.99 6.36 -13.19
CA SER A 74 -0.72 7.27 -12.08
C SER A 74 -0.64 6.59 -10.72
N ASP A 75 -1.24 5.41 -10.55
CA ASP A 75 -1.36 4.75 -9.24
C ASP A 75 -0.03 4.12 -8.80
N TYR A 76 0.89 3.90 -9.74
CA TYR A 76 2.25 3.41 -9.49
C TYR A 76 3.25 4.51 -9.20
N ALA A 77 2.87 5.77 -9.44
CA ALA A 77 3.83 6.86 -9.38
C ALA A 77 4.11 7.31 -7.93
N ASP A 78 3.47 6.73 -6.91
CA ASP A 78 3.61 7.11 -5.50
C ASP A 78 3.54 8.64 -5.26
N GLY A 79 2.73 9.34 -6.07
CA GLY A 79 2.62 10.80 -6.04
C GLY A 79 3.80 11.58 -6.66
N ILE A 80 4.76 10.90 -7.27
CA ILE A 80 5.91 11.48 -7.98
C ILE A 80 5.49 11.88 -9.40
N ASP A 81 5.85 13.11 -9.82
CA ASP A 81 5.77 13.48 -11.23
C ASP A 81 6.78 12.65 -12.03
N THR A 82 6.27 11.64 -12.72
CA THR A 82 7.08 10.69 -13.49
C THR A 82 7.84 11.38 -14.63
N LEU A 83 7.29 12.46 -15.23
CA LEU A 83 7.98 13.20 -16.29
C LEU A 83 9.10 14.05 -15.70
N GLU A 84 8.88 14.68 -14.55
CA GLU A 84 9.94 15.38 -13.82
C GLU A 84 11.07 14.40 -13.45
N PHE A 85 10.73 13.25 -12.86
CA PHE A 85 11.69 12.20 -12.50
C PHE A 85 12.58 11.77 -13.68
N LEU A 86 11.98 11.48 -14.84
CA LEU A 86 12.72 11.05 -16.03
C LEU A 86 13.58 12.18 -16.63
N THR A 87 13.12 13.43 -16.58
CA THR A 87 13.86 14.57 -17.17
C THR A 87 15.03 15.03 -16.29
N VAL A 88 14.95 14.89 -14.98
CA VAL A 88 16.05 15.18 -14.05
C VAL A 88 17.25 14.25 -14.31
N GLU A 89 17.04 12.94 -14.44
CA GLU A 89 18.12 11.98 -14.75
C GLU A 89 18.74 12.21 -16.12
N SER A 90 17.93 12.58 -17.12
CA SER A 90 18.43 12.95 -18.46
C SER A 90 19.36 14.16 -18.40
N LYS A 91 18.95 15.23 -17.68
CA LYS A 91 19.76 16.44 -17.49
C LYS A 91 21.05 16.16 -16.71
N ARG A 92 20.99 15.26 -15.72
CA ARG A 92 22.15 14.84 -14.91
C ARG A 92 23.20 14.11 -15.75
N ASN A 93 22.76 13.22 -16.65
CA ASN A 93 23.65 12.52 -17.59
C ASN A 93 24.21 13.43 -18.71
N LEU A 94 23.52 14.52 -19.04
CA LEU A 94 23.96 15.50 -20.05
C LEU A 94 24.76 16.68 -19.45
N GLY A 95 24.98 16.72 -18.13
CA GLY A 95 25.75 17.78 -17.47
C GLY A 95 25.09 19.17 -17.50
N ILE A 96 23.78 19.25 -17.73
CA ILE A 96 23.05 20.51 -17.84
C ILE A 96 22.74 21.00 -16.43
N LYS A 97 23.39 22.08 -15.97
CA LYS A 97 23.08 22.71 -14.68
C LYS A 97 21.67 23.33 -14.73
N ASN A 98 20.87 23.05 -13.71
CA ASN A 98 19.53 23.64 -13.53
C ASN A 98 19.64 25.16 -13.45
N ASN A 99 19.33 25.84 -14.55
CA ASN A 99 19.01 27.26 -14.54
C ASN A 99 17.52 27.37 -14.18
N ILE A 100 17.28 27.79 -12.94
CA ILE A 100 15.97 28.08 -12.37
C ILE A 100 15.46 29.37 -13.04
N LEU A 101 14.22 29.32 -13.53
CA LEU A 101 13.30 30.46 -13.52
C LEU A 101 12.09 30.04 -12.68
#